data_AF-A0A2E5USX8-F1
#
_entry.id   AF-A0A2E5USX8-F1
#
_cell.length_a   1.000
_cell.length_b   1.000
_cell.length_c   1.000
_cell.angle_alpha   90.00
_cell.angle_beta   90.00
_cell.angle_gamma   90.00
#
_symmetry.space_group_name_H-M   'P 1'
#
loop_
_entity.id
_entity.type
_entity.pdbx_description
1 polymer ?
#
loop_
_entity_poly.entity_id
_entity_poly.type
_entity_poly.pdbx_seq_one_letter_code
_entity_poly.pdbx_strand_id
1 'polypeptide(L)'
;MAEYEIWKFLHICMFVFWLGTDVGVMLCSKKSVDPALSIEARFQMLEMALKIELLPRVMWVMALPFGVHLSATLGYISPSATTIALMWVFTFAWLIINVGGAANLNKEWGQNLSKINRYIVASLGLGLIIVSISSFMGNGPFDPNSVALKVGLYGLVNLTILGIEIAFFPLGQSFERLAIEGSSADLESEISGGMS
;
A
#
# COMPACT_ATOMS: atom_id res chain seq x y z
N MET A 1 -5.13 26.33 15.86
CA MET A 1 -5.61 26.51 14.47
C MET A 1 -4.53 26.21 13.43
N ALA A 2 -3.35 26.82 13.48
CA ALA A 2 -2.30 26.58 12.46
C ALA A 2 -1.84 25.11 12.35
N GLU A 3 -1.63 24.43 13.48
CA GLU A 3 -1.18 23.03 13.49
C GLU A 3 -2.21 22.06 12.87
N TYR A 4 -3.48 22.21 13.23
CA TYR A 4 -4.57 21.43 12.66
C TYR A 4 -4.64 21.56 11.13
N GLU A 5 -4.55 22.78 10.61
CA GLU A 5 -4.59 23.02 9.16
C GLU A 5 -3.39 22.38 8.43
N ILE A 6 -2.20 22.39 9.06
CA ILE A 6 -1.01 21.71 8.51
C ILE A 6 -1.24 20.20 8.44
N TRP A 7 -1.71 19.57 9.53
CA TRP A 7 -1.95 18.12 9.53
C TRP A 7 -3.05 17.73 8.55
N LYS A 8 -4.12 18.52 8.48
CA LYS A 8 -5.21 18.33 7.54
C LYS A 8 -4.70 18.43 6.10
N PHE A 9 -3.92 19.46 5.78
CA PHE A 9 -3.31 19.63 4.46
C PHE A 9 -2.43 18.45 4.08
N LEU A 10 -1.50 18.06 4.96
CA LEU A 10 -0.60 16.92 4.72
C LEU A 10 -1.37 15.61 4.53
N HIS A 11 -2.39 15.36 5.34
CA HIS A 11 -3.21 14.15 5.24
C HIS A 11 -4.01 14.10 3.94
N ILE A 12 -4.56 15.24 3.49
CA ILE A 12 -5.22 15.36 2.17
C ILE A 12 -4.21 15.13 1.04
N CYS A 13 -3.00 15.69 1.14
CA CYS A 13 -1.93 15.43 0.17
C CYS A 13 -1.60 13.94 0.05
N MET A 14 -1.52 13.21 1.19
CA MET A 14 -1.29 11.76 1.14
C MET A 14 -2.37 11.07 0.30
N PHE A 15 -3.65 11.42 0.50
CA PHE A 15 -4.74 10.83 -0.27
C PHE A 15 -4.68 11.17 -1.77
N VAL A 16 -4.45 12.44 -2.11
CA VAL A 16 -4.39 12.90 -3.51
C VAL A 16 -3.23 12.26 -4.25
N PHE A 17 -2.03 12.26 -3.67
CA PHE A 17 -0.86 11.67 -4.29
C PHE A 17 -0.97 10.15 -4.36
N TRP A 18 -1.48 9.51 -3.32
CA TRP A 18 -1.71 8.07 -3.34
C TRP A 18 -2.63 7.68 -4.50
N LEU A 19 -3.86 8.20 -4.53
CA LEU A 19 -4.85 7.85 -5.54
C LEU A 19 -4.37 8.23 -6.96
N GLY A 20 -3.78 9.42 -7.11
CA GLY A 20 -3.27 9.89 -8.40
C GLY A 20 -2.19 8.97 -8.97
N THR A 21 -1.24 8.54 -8.14
CA THR A 21 -0.19 7.61 -8.60
C THR A 21 -0.67 6.18 -8.79
N ASP A 22 -1.61 5.69 -7.99
CA ASP A 22 -2.21 4.35 -8.17
C ASP A 22 -2.90 4.23 -9.53
N VAL A 23 -3.57 5.30 -10.00
CA VAL A 23 -4.12 5.34 -11.36
C VAL A 23 -3.00 5.22 -12.40
N GLY A 24 -1.86 5.88 -12.19
CA GLY A 24 -0.68 5.75 -13.04
C GLY A 24 -0.15 4.31 -13.09
N VAL A 25 0.01 3.67 -11.93
CA VAL A 25 0.41 2.25 -11.83
C VAL A 25 -0.58 1.37 -12.59
N MET A 26 -1.89 1.54 -12.36
CA MET A 26 -2.93 0.76 -13.04
C MET A 26 -2.86 0.91 -14.55
N LEU A 27 -2.68 2.12 -15.08
CA LEU A 27 -2.60 2.36 -16.52
C LEU A 27 -1.36 1.71 -17.14
N CYS A 28 -0.20 1.82 -16.48
CA CYS A 28 1.03 1.19 -16.91
C CYS A 28 0.94 -0.34 -16.85
N SER A 29 0.45 -0.91 -15.75
CA SER A 29 0.23 -2.35 -15.60
C SER A 29 -0.77 -2.88 -16.62
N LYS A 30 -1.82 -2.11 -16.94
CA LYS A 30 -2.77 -2.52 -17.99
C LYS A 30 -2.13 -2.61 -19.37
N LYS A 31 -1.21 -1.69 -19.67
CA LYS A 31 -0.49 -1.68 -20.93
C LYS A 31 0.63 -2.71 -20.98
N SER A 32 1.21 -3.12 -19.85
CA SER A 32 2.27 -4.14 -19.85
C SER A 32 1.77 -5.52 -20.27
N VAL A 33 0.48 -5.82 -20.14
CA VAL A 33 -0.08 -7.11 -20.59
C VAL A 33 -0.80 -7.02 -21.94
N ASP A 34 -0.80 -5.86 -22.60
CA ASP A 34 -1.49 -5.65 -23.88
C ASP A 34 -0.75 -6.40 -25.01
N PRO A 35 -1.33 -7.46 -25.60
CA PRO A 35 -0.66 -8.26 -26.63
C PRO A 35 -0.51 -7.50 -27.96
N ALA A 36 -1.19 -6.37 -28.13
CA ALA A 36 -1.01 -5.51 -29.30
C ALA A 36 0.30 -4.71 -29.26
N LEU A 37 0.96 -4.64 -28.10
CA LEU A 37 2.25 -3.96 -27.94
C LEU A 37 3.42 -4.91 -28.13
N SER A 38 4.57 -4.38 -28.55
CA SER A 38 5.81 -5.14 -28.58
C SER A 38 6.21 -5.58 -27.16
N ILE A 39 6.91 -6.72 -27.06
CA ILE A 39 7.43 -7.23 -25.79
C ILE A 39 8.29 -6.17 -25.08
N GLU A 40 9.12 -5.43 -25.82
CA GLU A 40 9.93 -4.34 -25.28
C GLU A 40 9.06 -3.23 -24.65
N ALA A 41 8.02 -2.78 -25.35
CA ALA A 41 7.11 -1.76 -24.82
C ALA A 41 6.38 -2.25 -23.56
N ARG A 42 6.01 -3.54 -23.51
CA ARG A 42 5.39 -4.17 -22.35
C ARG A 42 6.31 -4.15 -21.12
N PHE A 43 7.59 -4.50 -21.28
CA PHE A 43 8.58 -4.41 -20.21
C PHE A 43 8.82 -2.97 -19.75
N GLN A 44 8.90 -2.01 -20.69
CA GLN A 44 9.04 -0.59 -20.32
C GLN A 44 7.84 -0.10 -19.51
N MET A 45 6.61 -0.49 -19.87
CA MET A 45 5.41 -0.15 -19.10
C MET A 45 5.43 -0.79 -17.71
N LEU A 46 5.89 -2.04 -17.59
CA LEU A 46 6.03 -2.71 -16.30
C LEU A 46 7.07 -2.02 -15.40
N GLU A 47 8.24 -1.66 -15.95
CA GLU A 47 9.28 -0.95 -15.21
C GLU A 47 8.78 0.43 -14.72
N MET A 48 8.03 1.14 -15.56
CA MET A 48 7.39 2.40 -15.18
C MET A 48 6.37 2.20 -14.07
N ALA A 49 5.54 1.16 -14.14
CA ALA A 49 4.57 0.83 -13.08
C ALA A 49 5.28 0.62 -11.74
N LEU A 50 6.34 -0.20 -11.71
CA LEU A 50 7.11 -0.50 -10.49
C LEU A 50 7.79 0.74 -9.91
N LYS A 51 8.28 1.66 -10.75
CA LYS A 51 8.87 2.94 -10.30
C LYS A 51 7.81 3.87 -9.71
N ILE A 52 6.65 4.00 -10.36
CA ILE A 52 5.55 4.84 -9.88
C ILE A 52 5.00 4.29 -8.57
N GLU A 53 4.91 2.96 -8.41
CA GLU A 53 4.37 2.25 -7.25
C GLU A 53 5.09 2.57 -5.92
N LEU A 54 6.33 3.07 -5.96
CA LEU A 54 7.03 3.50 -4.75
C LEU A 54 6.34 4.69 -4.06
N LEU A 55 5.78 5.64 -4.83
CA LEU A 55 5.11 6.80 -4.26
C LEU A 55 3.81 6.46 -3.49
N PRO A 56 2.84 5.70 -4.04
CA PRO A 56 1.63 5.34 -3.31
C PRO A 56 1.96 4.52 -2.07
N ARG A 57 3.00 3.66 -2.09
CA ARG A 57 3.47 2.95 -0.89
C ARG A 57 3.92 3.90 0.22
N VAL A 58 4.65 4.96 -0.10
CA VAL A 58 5.05 5.99 0.87
C VAL A 58 3.82 6.71 1.43
N MET A 59 2.92 7.17 0.55
CA MET A 59 1.73 7.92 0.96
C MET A 59 0.82 7.09 1.87
N TRP A 60 0.64 5.81 1.55
CA TRP A 60 -0.14 4.88 2.35
C TRP A 60 0.43 4.65 3.75
N VAL A 61 1.74 4.44 3.89
CA VAL A 61 2.40 4.28 5.20
C VAL A 61 2.30 5.58 6.01
N MET A 62 2.55 6.73 5.36
CA MET A 62 2.51 8.05 6.01
C MET A 62 1.10 8.53 6.36
N ALA A 63 0.05 7.97 5.74
CA ALA A 63 -1.33 8.28 6.10
C ALA A 63 -1.64 7.94 7.57
N LEU A 64 -1.01 6.90 8.14
CA LEU A 64 -1.21 6.47 9.52
C LEU A 64 -0.79 7.53 10.54
N PRO A 65 0.49 7.98 10.62
CA PRO A 65 0.91 8.95 11.61
C PRO A 65 0.19 10.31 11.44
N PHE A 66 -0.07 10.73 10.21
CA PHE A 66 -0.79 11.99 9.96
C PHE A 66 -2.26 11.91 10.37
N GLY A 67 -2.91 10.76 10.18
CA GLY A 67 -4.26 10.52 10.67
C GLY A 67 -4.34 10.56 12.19
N VAL A 68 -3.32 10.03 12.89
CA VAL A 68 -3.22 10.08 14.35
C VAL A 68 -3.04 11.51 14.85
N HIS A 69 -2.11 12.30 14.28
CA HIS A 69 -1.94 13.71 14.65
C HIS A 69 -3.20 14.55 14.38
N LEU A 70 -3.87 14.31 13.25
CA LEU A 70 -5.14 14.98 12.95
C LEU A 70 -6.24 14.61 13.96
N SER A 71 -6.31 13.34 14.37
CA SER A 71 -7.29 12.89 15.35
C SER A 71 -6.99 13.43 16.75
N ALA A 72 -5.71 13.54 17.12
CA ALA A 72 -5.28 14.11 18.38
C ALA A 72 -5.57 15.62 18.47
N THR A 73 -5.29 16.37 17.41
CA THR A 73 -5.59 17.82 17.36
C THR A 73 -7.08 18.14 17.37
N LEU A 74 -7.93 17.23 16.90
CA LEU A 74 -9.39 17.33 17.01
C LEU A 74 -9.95 16.87 18.36
N GLY A 75 -9.11 16.34 19.25
CA GLY A 75 -9.53 15.84 20.56
C GLY A 75 -10.23 14.48 20.53
N TYR A 76 -10.22 13.77 19.41
CA TYR A 76 -10.81 12.42 19.31
C TYR A 76 -9.99 11.35 20.02
N ILE A 77 -8.69 11.58 20.17
CA ILE A 77 -7.77 10.74 20.91
C ILE A 77 -6.81 11.61 21.71
N SER A 78 -6.31 11.09 22.84
CA SER A 78 -5.28 11.74 23.65
C SER A 78 -4.08 10.81 23.83
N PRO A 79 -3.33 10.52 22.75
CA PRO A 79 -2.17 9.64 22.83
C PRO A 79 -1.07 10.27 23.69
N SER A 80 -0.39 9.45 24.49
CA SER A 80 0.78 9.91 25.23
C SER A 80 1.94 10.27 24.29
N ALA A 81 2.88 11.11 24.74
CA ALA A 81 4.09 11.41 23.96
C ALA A 81 4.87 10.14 23.59
N THR A 82 4.91 9.15 24.49
CA THR A 82 5.51 7.84 24.24
C THR A 82 4.81 7.08 23.12
N THR A 83 3.48 7.10 23.09
CA THR A 83 2.68 6.47 22.02
C THR A 83 2.98 7.11 20.66
N ILE A 84 3.05 8.44 20.61
CA ILE A 84 3.39 9.18 19.38
C ILE A 84 4.81 8.83 18.92
N ALA A 85 5.78 8.79 19.85
CA ALA A 85 7.16 8.44 19.52
C ALA A 85 7.29 7.01 18.98
N LEU A 86 6.66 6.02 19.65
CA LEU A 86 6.66 4.63 19.19
C LEU A 86 5.98 4.46 17.83
N MET A 87 4.88 5.16 17.58
CA MET A 87 4.21 5.17 16.29
C MET A 87 5.13 5.69 15.18
N TRP A 88 5.88 6.78 15.42
CA TRP A 88 6.82 7.30 14.43
C TRP A 88 7.99 6.34 14.17
N VAL A 89 8.55 5.74 15.23
CA VAL A 89 9.58 4.70 15.09
C VAL A 89 9.07 3.54 14.25
N PHE A 90 7.86 3.05 14.55
CA PHE A 90 7.20 2.00 13.77
C PHE A 90 6.99 2.44 12.32
N THR A 91 6.48 3.66 12.08
CA THR A 91 6.21 4.18 10.73
C THR A 91 7.48 4.25 9.90
N PHE A 92 8.58 4.80 10.45
CA PHE A 92 9.84 4.88 9.71
C PHE A 92 10.45 3.51 9.45
N ALA A 93 10.41 2.61 10.44
CA ALA A 93 10.86 1.23 10.24
C ALA A 93 10.03 0.53 9.16
N TRP A 94 8.71 0.66 9.20
CA TRP A 94 7.81 0.09 8.22
C TRP A 94 8.00 0.70 6.83
N LEU A 95 8.23 2.01 6.73
CA LEU A 95 8.54 2.69 5.48
C LEU A 95 9.82 2.13 4.84
N ILE A 96 10.88 1.94 5.63
CA ILE A 96 12.14 1.34 5.17
C ILE A 96 11.91 -0.09 4.69
N ILE A 97 11.14 -0.90 5.42
CA ILE A 97 10.84 -2.28 5.04
C ILE A 97 10.01 -2.32 3.75
N ASN A 98 8.96 -1.53 3.66
CA ASN A 98 8.03 -1.51 2.53
C ASN A 98 8.68 -0.96 1.26
N VAL A 99 9.22 0.26 1.32
CA VAL A 99 9.85 0.92 0.17
C VAL A 99 11.19 0.27 -0.17
N GLY A 100 12.00 -0.09 0.84
CA GLY A 100 13.27 -0.76 0.63
C GLY A 100 13.10 -2.15 0.02
N GLY A 101 12.06 -2.89 0.44
CA GLY A 101 11.67 -4.16 -0.17
C GLY A 101 11.26 -4.00 -1.63
N ALA A 102 10.32 -3.09 -1.91
CA ALA A 102 9.82 -2.85 -3.27
C ALA A 102 10.91 -2.34 -4.23
N ALA A 103 11.76 -1.40 -3.79
CA ALA A 103 12.83 -0.84 -4.62
C ALA A 103 13.99 -1.81 -4.91
N ASN A 104 14.08 -2.93 -4.18
CA ASN A 104 15.18 -3.89 -4.30
C ASN A 104 14.66 -5.32 -4.48
N LEU A 105 13.52 -5.50 -5.15
CA LEU A 105 12.92 -6.82 -5.45
C LEU A 105 13.87 -7.78 -6.18
N ASN A 106 14.84 -7.23 -6.93
CA ASN A 106 15.89 -7.98 -7.61
C ASN A 106 16.95 -8.59 -6.68
N LYS A 107 16.95 -8.26 -5.38
CA LYS A 107 17.90 -8.76 -4.40
C LYS A 107 17.18 -9.62 -3.36
N GLU A 108 17.82 -10.68 -2.90
CA GLU A 108 17.24 -11.61 -1.91
C GLU A 108 16.78 -10.91 -0.63
N TRP A 109 17.54 -9.92 -0.16
CA TRP A 109 17.17 -9.16 1.03
C TRP A 109 15.92 -8.29 0.81
N GLY A 110 15.71 -7.74 -0.40
CA GLY A 110 14.52 -6.97 -0.73
C GLY A 110 13.27 -7.84 -0.81
N GLN A 111 13.42 -9.07 -1.32
CA GLN A 111 12.36 -10.08 -1.28
C GLN A 111 12.01 -10.48 0.16
N ASN A 112 13.00 -10.65 1.03
CA ASN A 112 12.77 -10.94 2.45
C ASN A 112 12.07 -9.79 3.16
N LEU A 113 12.45 -8.54 2.88
CA LEU A 113 11.73 -7.36 3.41
C LEU A 113 10.29 -7.32 2.92
N SER A 114 10.02 -7.66 1.65
CA SER A 114 8.67 -7.72 1.11
C SER A 114 7.83 -8.81 1.77
N LYS A 115 8.41 -9.97 2.09
CA LYS A 115 7.74 -11.01 2.90
C LYS A 115 7.40 -10.51 4.30
N ILE A 116 8.33 -9.82 4.96
CA ILE A 116 8.10 -9.22 6.28
C ILE A 116 6.98 -8.17 6.18
N ASN A 117 6.99 -7.33 5.14
CA ASN A 117 5.96 -6.33 4.91
C ASN A 117 4.56 -6.97 4.84
N ARG A 118 4.40 -8.11 4.13
CA ARG A 118 3.11 -8.82 4.08
C ARG A 118 2.57 -9.21 5.45
N TYR A 119 3.44 -9.68 6.35
CA TYR A 119 3.03 -9.98 7.74
C TYR A 119 2.66 -8.71 8.52
N ILE A 120 3.43 -7.62 8.37
CA ILE A 120 3.12 -6.34 8.99
C ILE A 120 1.76 -5.83 8.52
N VAL A 121 1.50 -5.86 7.21
CA VAL A 121 0.26 -5.38 6.59
C VAL A 121 -0.94 -6.24 6.99
N ALA A 122 -0.78 -7.57 7.02
CA ALA A 122 -1.82 -8.48 7.48
C ALA A 122 -2.19 -8.22 8.95
N SER A 123 -1.17 -8.17 9.82
CA SER A 123 -1.36 -7.95 11.26
C SER A 123 -1.93 -6.57 11.56
N LEU A 124 -1.42 -5.52 10.92
CA LEU A 124 -1.92 -4.15 11.05
C LEU A 124 -3.35 -4.04 10.53
N GLY A 125 -3.64 -4.62 9.36
CA GLY A 125 -4.97 -4.63 8.77
C GLY A 125 -6.02 -5.26 9.69
N LEU A 126 -5.75 -6.48 10.16
CA LEU A 126 -6.60 -7.18 11.11
C LEU A 126 -6.72 -6.41 12.44
N GLY A 127 -5.60 -5.92 12.99
CA GLY A 127 -5.56 -5.19 14.24
C GLY A 127 -6.43 -3.93 14.21
N LEU A 128 -6.35 -3.14 13.14
CA LEU A 128 -7.13 -1.90 13.01
C LEU A 128 -8.62 -2.16 12.78
N ILE A 129 -8.99 -3.24 12.08
CA ILE A 129 -10.39 -3.67 11.97
C ILE A 129 -10.93 -4.06 13.35
N ILE A 130 -10.18 -4.85 14.12
CA ILE A 130 -10.56 -5.26 15.48
C ILE A 130 -10.71 -4.03 16.38
N VAL A 131 -9.77 -3.08 16.32
CA VAL A 131 -9.84 -1.83 17.09
C VAL A 131 -11.08 -1.00 16.71
N SER A 132 -11.40 -0.89 15.41
CA SER A 132 -12.61 -0.22 14.94
C SER A 132 -13.87 -0.89 15.47
N ILE A 133 -13.99 -2.22 15.33
CA ILE A 133 -15.16 -2.98 15.82
C ILE A 133 -15.29 -2.83 17.33
N SER A 134 -14.20 -2.99 18.08
CA SER A 134 -14.19 -2.82 19.55
C SER A 134 -14.65 -1.41 19.97
N SER A 135 -14.24 -0.38 19.21
CA SER A 135 -14.66 1.00 19.42
C SER A 135 -16.17 1.20 19.22
N PHE A 136 -16.75 0.58 18.18
CA PHE A 136 -18.20 0.56 17.99
C PHE A 136 -18.97 -0.25 19.05
N MET A 137 -18.32 -1.23 19.68
CA MET A 137 -18.86 -1.97 20.81
C MET A 137 -18.68 -1.25 22.17
N GLY A 138 -18.07 -0.06 22.18
CA GLY A 138 -17.83 0.74 23.38
C GLY A 138 -16.64 0.30 24.23
N ASN A 139 -15.84 -0.67 23.76
CA ASN A 139 -14.66 -1.20 24.47
C ASN A 139 -13.33 -0.76 23.84
N GLY A 140 -13.38 0.07 22.80
CA GLY A 140 -12.21 0.50 22.04
C GLY A 140 -11.69 1.88 22.42
N PRO A 141 -10.51 2.26 21.90
CA PRO A 141 -9.86 3.53 22.20
C PRO A 141 -10.47 4.74 21.48
N PHE A 142 -11.40 4.51 20.54
CA PHE A 142 -12.09 5.57 19.82
C PHE A 142 -13.58 5.59 20.20
N ASP A 143 -14.17 6.79 20.18
CA ASP A 143 -15.63 6.91 20.19
C ASP A 143 -16.22 6.28 18.92
N PRO A 144 -17.47 5.77 18.98
CA PRO A 144 -18.17 5.14 17.85
C PRO A 144 -18.60 6.18 16.80
N ASN A 145 -17.61 6.77 16.13
CA ASN A 145 -17.76 7.90 15.22
C ASN A 145 -17.02 7.67 13.89
N SER A 146 -16.93 8.72 13.08
CA SER A 146 -16.27 8.65 11.77
C SER A 146 -14.77 8.30 11.82
N VAL A 147 -14.07 8.58 12.92
CA VAL A 147 -12.65 8.24 13.09
C VAL A 147 -12.48 6.74 13.28
N ALA A 148 -13.28 6.11 14.16
CA ALA A 148 -13.28 4.66 14.32
C ALA A 148 -13.53 3.95 12.98
N LEU A 149 -14.51 4.44 12.20
CA LEU A 149 -14.79 3.91 10.86
C LEU A 149 -13.59 4.07 9.91
N LYS A 150 -12.94 5.24 9.88
CA LYS A 150 -11.74 5.48 9.05
C LYS A 150 -10.59 4.55 9.41
N VAL A 151 -10.40 4.27 10.70
CA VAL A 151 -9.41 3.29 11.17
C VAL A 151 -9.71 1.89 10.65
N GLY A 152 -10.97 1.46 10.73
CA GLY A 152 -11.42 0.18 10.17
C GLY A 152 -11.25 0.10 8.65
N LEU A 153 -11.59 1.16 7.93
CA LEU A 153 -11.39 1.26 6.47
C LEU A 153 -9.91 1.21 6.08
N TYR A 154 -9.04 1.89 6.83
CA TYR A 154 -7.60 1.78 6.61
C TYR A 154 -7.11 0.34 6.87
N GLY A 155 -7.66 -0.35 7.87
CA GLY A 155 -7.41 -1.78 8.08
C GLY A 155 -7.86 -2.64 6.89
N LEU A 156 -9.03 -2.36 6.33
CA LEU A 156 -9.54 -3.04 5.13
C LEU A 156 -8.63 -2.79 3.92
N VAL A 157 -8.19 -1.55 3.70
CA VAL A 157 -7.21 -1.19 2.66
C VAL A 157 -5.96 -2.06 2.77
N ASN A 158 -5.41 -2.25 3.98
CA ASN A 158 -4.22 -3.09 4.19
C ASN A 158 -4.48 -4.53 3.70
N LEU A 159 -5.63 -5.11 4.03
CA LEU A 159 -6.00 -6.45 3.58
C LEU A 159 -6.23 -6.52 2.06
N THR A 160 -6.81 -5.48 1.47
CA THR A 160 -6.97 -5.39 0.01
C THR A 160 -5.61 -5.32 -0.68
N ILE A 161 -4.66 -4.52 -0.18
CA ILE A 161 -3.29 -4.47 -0.69
C ILE A 161 -2.63 -5.85 -0.65
N LEU A 162 -2.79 -6.57 0.47
CA LEU A 162 -2.28 -7.93 0.58
C LEU A 162 -2.91 -8.87 -0.46
N GLY A 163 -4.23 -8.77 -0.67
CA GLY A 163 -4.94 -9.53 -1.71
C GLY A 163 -4.42 -9.23 -3.12
N ILE A 164 -4.20 -7.96 -3.43
CA ILE A 164 -3.60 -7.53 -4.70
C ILE A 164 -2.18 -8.09 -4.84
N GLU A 165 -1.32 -8.00 -3.83
CA GLU A 165 0.04 -8.56 -3.90
C GLU A 165 0.06 -10.08 -4.14
N ILE A 166 -0.91 -10.81 -3.60
CA ILE A 166 -1.06 -12.26 -3.84
C ILE A 166 -1.51 -12.52 -5.28
N ALA A 167 -2.47 -11.75 -5.79
CA ALA A 167 -2.98 -11.88 -7.15
C ALA A 167 -1.94 -11.52 -8.23
N PHE A 168 -1.06 -10.54 -7.95
CA PHE A 168 -0.02 -10.09 -8.88
C PHE A 168 1.27 -10.94 -8.83
N PHE A 169 1.45 -11.80 -7.81
CA PHE A 169 2.67 -12.63 -7.70
C PHE A 169 2.85 -13.60 -8.88
N PRO A 170 1.82 -14.34 -9.36
CA PRO A 170 1.92 -15.18 -10.55
C PRO A 170 2.27 -14.38 -11.82
N LEU A 171 1.74 -13.15 -11.94
CA LEU A 171 1.98 -12.29 -13.11
C LEU A 171 3.47 -11.98 -13.27
N GLY A 172 4.18 -11.74 -12.16
CA GLY A 172 5.64 -11.54 -12.18
C GLY A 172 6.40 -12.74 -12.75
N GLN A 173 5.98 -13.96 -12.41
CA GLN A 173 6.59 -15.19 -12.94
C GLN A 173 6.31 -15.36 -14.44
N SER A 174 5.10 -15.02 -14.89
CA SER A 174 4.75 -15.06 -16.32
C SER A 174 5.55 -14.05 -17.15
N PHE A 175 5.86 -12.86 -16.61
CA PHE A 175 6.75 -11.90 -17.28
C PHE A 175 8.22 -12.37 -17.33
N GLU A 176 8.71 -13.05 -16.30
CA GLU A 176 10.03 -13.67 -16.33
C GLU A 176 10.12 -14.76 -17.40
N ARG A 177 9.08 -15.61 -17.51
CA ARG A 177 8.97 -16.60 -18.60
C ARG A 177 8.88 -15.94 -19.96
N LEU A 178 8.14 -14.84 -20.11
CA LEU A 178 8.05 -14.09 -21.38
C LEU A 178 9.42 -13.58 -21.84
N ALA A 179 10.29 -13.18 -20.90
CA ALA A 179 11.64 -12.73 -21.21
C ALA A 179 12.57 -13.85 -21.71
N ILE A 180 12.36 -15.09 -21.23
CA ILE A 180 13.22 -16.25 -21.53
C ILE A 180 12.70 -17.05 -22.71
N GLU A 181 11.40 -17.36 -22.73
CA GLU A 181 10.75 -18.27 -23.68
C GLU A 181 10.21 -17.53 -24.93
N GLY A 182 10.00 -16.21 -24.83
CA GLY A 182 9.30 -15.44 -25.85
C GLY A 182 7.78 -15.62 -25.79
N SER A 183 7.06 -14.98 -26.72
CA SER A 183 5.59 -15.02 -26.76
C SER A 183 5.07 -16.38 -27.26
N SER A 184 4.20 -17.02 -26.49
CA SER A 184 3.42 -18.20 -26.90
C SER A 184 1.94 -18.01 -26.56
N ALA A 185 1.02 -18.69 -27.27
CA ALA A 185 -0.42 -18.53 -27.06
C ALA A 185 -0.85 -18.89 -25.61
N ASP A 186 -0.22 -19.92 -25.02
CA ASP A 186 -0.48 -20.35 -23.65
C ASP A 186 0.00 -19.29 -22.64
N LEU A 187 1.19 -18.72 -22.84
CA LEU A 187 1.76 -17.71 -21.96
C LEU A 187 1.00 -16.38 -22.02
N GLU A 188 0.55 -15.99 -23.20
CA GLU A 188 -0.30 -14.80 -23.37
C GLU A 188 -1.66 -14.99 -22.69
N SER A 189 -2.21 -16.21 -22.66
CA SER A 189 -3.45 -16.50 -21.94
C SER A 189 -3.28 -16.40 -20.41
N GLU A 190 -2.14 -16.83 -19.86
CA GLU A 190 -1.81 -16.67 -18.44
C GLU A 190 -1.66 -15.18 -18.07
N ILE A 191 -0.95 -14.42 -18.91
CA ILE A 191 -0.68 -12.99 -18.66
C ILE A 191 -1.96 -12.15 -18.76
N SER A 192 -2.81 -12.43 -19.75
CA SER A 192 -4.09 -11.72 -19.91
C SER A 192 -5.15 -12.12 -18.88
N GLY A 193 -5.16 -13.38 -18.43
CA GLY A 193 -6.02 -13.86 -17.35
C GLY A 193 -5.64 -13.31 -15.96
N GLY A 194 -4.37 -12.96 -15.73
CA GLY A 194 -3.92 -12.36 -14.47
C GLY A 194 -4.45 -10.94 -14.18
N MET A 195 -5.08 -10.28 -15.17
CA MET A 195 -5.66 -8.94 -15.02
C MET A 195 -7.17 -8.85 -15.34
N SER A 196 -7.82 -9.95 -15.73
CA SER A 196 -9.26 -9.97 -16.07
C SER A 196 -10.15 -10.02 -14.83
#